data_AF-A0AAV5VP03-F1
#
_entry.id   AF-A0AAV5VP03-F1
#
_cell.length_a   1.000
_cell.length_b   1.000
_cell.length_c   1.000
_cell.angle_alpha   90.00
_cell.angle_beta   90.00
_cell.angle_gamma   90.00
#
_symmetry.space_group_name_H-M   'P 1'
#
loop_
_entity.id
_entity.type
_entity.pdbx_description
1 polymer ?
#
loop_
_entity_poly.entity_id
_entity_poly.type
_entity_poly.pdbx_seq_one_letter_code
_entity_poly.pdbx_strand_id
1 'polypeptide(L)' 'YGVWRQPPFLQGMSAQATEEYRKIYENESMTKEQLTNAISAWAETNKVAPQVSAFNDEQNKKSKKENDEITAAVKELPAV' A
#
# COMPACT_ATOMS: atom_id res chain seq x y z
N TYR A 1 -16.13 8.61 2.37
CA TYR A 1 -15.39 7.48 2.95
C TYR A 1 -14.66 6.78 1.82
N GLY A 2 -13.34 6.95 1.73
CA GLY A 2 -12.54 6.19 0.76
C GLY A 2 -12.64 4.71 1.09
N VAL A 3 -13.02 3.88 0.13
CA VAL A 3 -13.12 2.44 0.34
C VAL A 3 -11.70 1.91 0.49
N TRP A 4 -11.28 1.68 1.74
CA TRP A 4 -10.03 0.96 1.99
C TRP A 4 -10.20 -0.45 1.43
N ARG A 5 -9.66 -0.67 0.23
CA ARG A 5 -9.62 -2.02 -0.35
C ARG A 5 -8.61 -2.81 0.44
N GLN A 6 -9.14 -3.69 1.28
CA GLN A 6 -8.35 -4.62 2.07
C GLN A 6 -7.33 -5.33 1.17
N PRO A 7 -6.02 -5.23 1.48
CA PRO A 7 -5.00 -5.93 0.73
C PRO A 7 -5.24 -7.45 0.73
N PRO A 8 -4.92 -8.16 -0.37
CA PRO A 8 -5.14 -9.59 -0.49
C PRO A 8 -4.38 -10.41 0.56
N PHE A 9 -3.22 -9.94 1.03
CA PHE A 9 -2.46 -10.61 2.09
C PHE A 9 -3.16 -10.58 3.46
N LEU A 10 -4.20 -9.76 3.65
CA LEU A 10 -5.03 -9.76 4.86
C LEU A 10 -6.18 -10.77 4.78
N GLN A 11 -6.39 -11.42 3.64
CA GLN A 11 -7.44 -12.43 3.51
C GLN A 11 -7.07 -13.68 4.32
N GLY A 12 -7.96 -14.09 5.22
CA GLY A 12 -7.74 -15.24 6.10
C GLY A 12 -6.88 -14.95 7.34
N MET A 13 -6.47 -13.70 7.53
CA MET A 13 -5.83 -13.27 8.79
C MET A 13 -6.87 -13.10 9.90
N SER A 14 -6.40 -13.13 11.14
CA SER A 14 -7.26 -12.84 12.29
C SER A 14 -7.77 -11.40 12.23
N ALA A 15 -8.92 -11.16 12.87
CA ALA A 15 -9.46 -9.81 13.03
C ALA A 15 -8.44 -8.88 13.71
N GLN A 16 -7.70 -9.40 14.70
CA GLN A 16 -6.65 -8.66 15.38
C GLN A 16 -5.51 -8.25 14.44
N ALA A 17 -4.97 -9.18 13.64
CA ALA A 17 -3.89 -8.86 12.70
C ALA A 17 -4.33 -7.84 11.64
N THR A 18 -5.58 -7.94 11.18
CA THR A 18 -6.17 -6.97 10.24
C THR A 18 -6.30 -5.59 10.88
N GLU A 19 -6.71 -5.52 12.14
CA GLU A 19 -6.86 -4.26 12.86
C GLU A 19 -5.51 -3.61 13.19
N GLU A 20 -4.49 -4.41 13.53
CA GLU A 20 -3.12 -3.92 13.71
C GLU A 20 -2.56 -3.31 12.43
N TYR A 21 -2.71 -4.00 11.30
CA TYR A 21 -2.30 -3.46 10.01
C TYR A 21 -3.05 -2.16 9.67
N ARG A 22 -4.37 -2.13 9.92
CA ARG A 22 -5.18 -0.93 9.70
C ARG A 22 -4.69 0.26 10.54
N LYS A 23 -4.36 0.04 11.81
CA LYS A 23 -3.79 1.09 12.68
C LYS A 23 -2.45 1.61 12.18
N ILE A 24 -1.61 0.75 11.62
CA ILE A 24 -0.34 1.17 10.99
C ILE A 24 -0.62 2.01 9.74
N TYR A 25 -1.55 1.56 8.88
CA TYR A 25 -1.88 2.23 7.63
C TYR A 25 -2.58 3.59 7.83
N GLU A 26 -3.49 3.68 8.80
CA GLU A 26 -4.22 4.91 9.14
C GLU A 26 -3.38 5.88 9.98
N ASN A 27 -2.15 5.54 10.34
CA ASN A 27 -1.27 6.43 11.08
C ASN A 27 -0.66 7.49 10.15
N GLU A 28 -1.41 8.58 9.95
CA GLU A 28 -1.00 9.73 9.14
C GLU A 28 0.25 10.46 9.69
N SER A 29 0.64 10.19 10.94
CA SER A 29 1.84 10.78 11.55
C SER A 29 3.12 10.04 11.20
N MET A 30 3.05 8.84 10.62
CA MET A 30 4.23 8.07 10.24
C MET A 30 4.80 8.54 8.90
N THR A 31 6.12 8.69 8.84
CA THR A 31 6.81 8.84 7.56
C THR A 31 6.75 7.54 6.75
N LYS A 32 7.00 7.63 5.44
CA LYS A 32 7.06 6.46 4.55
C LYS A 32 7.99 5.37 5.09
N GLU A 33 9.16 5.74 5.62
CA GLU A 33 10.12 4.79 6.19
C GLU A 33 9.59 4.14 7.48
N GLN A 34 8.97 4.92 8.37
CA GLN A 34 8.37 4.38 9.60
C GLN A 34 7.23 3.40 9.28
N LEU A 35 6.38 3.77 8.33
CA LEU A 35 5.25 2.96 7.88
C LEU A 35 5.75 1.66 7.21
N THR A 36 6.82 1.74 6.41
CA THR A 36 7.47 0.56 5.81
C THR A 36 8.04 -0.37 6.87
N ASN A 37 8.77 0.15 7.86
CA ASN A 37 9.34 -0.65 8.93
C ASN A 37 8.25 -1.30 9.81
N ALA A 38 7.18 -0.56 10.12
CA ALA A 38 6.06 -1.07 10.91
C ALA A 38 5.31 -2.19 10.17
N ILE A 39 5.05 -2.02 8.87
CA ILE A 39 4.44 -3.06 8.03
C ILE A 39 5.35 -4.28 7.94
N SER A 40 6.66 -4.11 7.73
CA SER A 40 7.61 -5.22 7.67
C SER A 40 7.64 -6.02 8.97
N ALA A 41 7.73 -5.35 10.13
CA ALA A 41 7.73 -6.02 11.43
C ALA A 41 6.41 -6.77 11.70
N TRP A 42 5.27 -6.16 11.34
CA TRP A 42 3.96 -6.81 11.42
C TRP A 42 3.88 -8.04 10.50
N ALA A 43 4.44 -7.94 9.29
CA ALA A 43 4.42 -9.01 8.30
C ALA A 43 5.30 -10.20 8.71
N GLU A 44 6.44 -9.96 9.34
CA GLU A 44 7.30 -11.00 9.92
C GLU A 44 6.59 -11.71 11.08
N THR A 45 5.99 -10.95 11.99
CA THR A 45 5.24 -11.48 13.14
C THR A 45 4.11 -12.42 12.69
N ASN A 46 3.43 -12.06 11.61
CA ASN A 46 2.33 -12.83 11.06
C ASN A 46 2.72 -13.81 9.95
N LYS A 47 4.02 -13.93 9.62
CA LYS A 47 4.55 -14.81 8.55
C LYS A 47 3.98 -14.56 7.16
N VAL A 48 3.61 -13.32 6.86
CA VAL A 48 3.07 -12.87 5.56
C VAL A 48 4.03 -11.93 4.79
N ALA A 49 5.27 -11.76 5.27
CA ALA A 49 6.32 -10.99 4.60
C ALA A 49 6.41 -11.18 3.07
N PRO A 50 6.43 -12.41 2.51
CA PRO A 50 6.49 -12.59 1.06
C PRO A 50 5.24 -12.06 0.32
N GLN A 51 4.06 -12.17 0.93
CA GLN A 51 2.80 -11.69 0.34
C GLN A 51 2.73 -10.16 0.38
N VAL A 52 3.22 -9.54 1.46
CA VAL A 52 3.33 -8.09 1.60
C VAL A 52 4.32 -7.52 0.60
N SER A 53 5.47 -8.16 0.38
CA SER A 53 6.45 -7.74 -0.63
C SER A 53 5.85 -7.80 -2.04
N ALA A 54 5.20 -8.92 -2.40
CA ALA A 54 4.58 -9.08 -3.71
C ALA A 54 3.48 -8.02 -3.98
N PHE A 55 2.68 -7.70 -2.95
CA PHE A 55 1.69 -6.62 -3.06
C PHE A 55 2.33 -5.25 -3.23
N ASN A 56 3.40 -4.94 -2.51
CA ASN A 56 4.14 -3.69 -2.65
C ASN A 56 4.73 -3.53 -4.05
N ASP A 57 5.29 -4.61 -4.62
CA ASP A 57 5.79 -4.61 -6.00
C ASP A 57 4.67 -4.38 -7.03
N GLU A 58 3.49 -4.99 -6.84
CA GLU A 58 2.34 -4.76 -7.70
C GLU A 58 1.83 -3.31 -7.61
N GLN A 59 1.77 -2.75 -6.40
CA GLN A 59 1.34 -1.36 -6.19
C GLN A 59 2.34 -0.36 -6.77
N ASN A 60 3.64 -0.60 -6.65
CA ASN A 60 4.67 0.23 -7.28
C ASN A 60 4.56 0.20 -8.80
N LYS A 61 4.29 -0.97 -9.40
CA LYS A 61 4.08 -1.09 -10.85
C LYS A 61 2.84 -0.33 -11.31
N LYS A 62 1.72 -0.46 -10.59
CA LYS A 62 0.46 0.27 -10.89
C LYS A 62 0.65 1.77 -10.76
N SER A 63 1.20 2.24 -9.64
CA SER A 63 1.47 3.67 -9.40
C SER A 63 2.40 4.26 -10.47
N LYS A 64 3.42 3.51 -10.89
CA LYS A 64 4.30 3.97 -11.98
C LYS A 64 3.54 4.10 -13.31
N LYS A 65 2.73 3.10 -13.66
CA LYS A 65 1.91 3.13 -14.89
C LYS A 65 0.89 4.27 -14.86
N GLU A 66 0.21 4.47 -13.74
CA GLU A 66 -0.74 5.58 -13.57
C GLU A 66 -0.03 6.94 -13.67
N ASN A 67 1.14 7.10 -13.04
CA ASN A 67 1.91 8.34 -13.17
C ASN A 67 2.38 8.57 -14.62
N ASP A 68 2.82 7.53 -15.33
CA ASP A 68 3.23 7.65 -16.74
C ASP A 68 2.03 8.02 -17.63
N GLU A 69 0.86 7.40 -17.40
CA GLU A 69 -0.39 7.71 -18.13
C GLU A 69 -0.91 9.11 -17.82
N ILE A 70 -0.89 9.54 -16.56
CA ILE A 70 -1.25 10.91 -16.16
C ILE A 70 -0.26 11.92 -16.75
N THR A 71 1.04 11.64 -16.69
CA THR A 71 2.07 12.52 -17.27
C THR A 71 1.93 12.63 -18.78
N ALA A 72 1.59 11.54 -19.48
CA ALA A 72 1.29 11.54 -20.90
C ALA A 72 0.04 12.39 -21.20
N ALA A 73 -1.05 12.18 -20.48
CA ALA A 73 -2.28 12.95 -20.64
C ALA A 73 -2.06 14.46 -20.38
N VAL A 74 -1.27 14.82 -19.37
CA VAL A 74 -0.93 16.22 -19.08
C VAL A 74 -0.10 16.85 -20.20
N LYS A 75 0.79 16.09 -20.85
CA LYS A 75 1.57 16.59 -22.00
C LYS A 75 0.71 16.80 -23.26
N GLU A 76 -0.36 16.04 -23.42
CA GLU A 76 -1.29 16.19 -24.56
C GLU A 76 -2.35 17.28 -24.33
N LEU A 77 -2.50 17.78 -23.11
CA LEU A 77 -3.35 18.94 -22.86
C LEU A 77 -2.73 20.18 -23.52
N PRO A 78 -3.49 20.94 -24.33
CA PRO A 78 -3.01 22.20 -24.87
C PRO A 78 -2.71 23.14 -23.71
N ALA A 79 -1.53 23.76 -23.74
CA ALA A 79 -1.20 24.84 -22.82
C ALA A 79 -2.25 25.96 -23.00
N VAL A 80 -3.02 26.22 -21.94
CA VAL A 80 -3.88 27.42 -21.85
C VAL A 80 -3.00 28.65 -21.69
#